data_AF-A0A9D6QCG8-F1
#
_entry.id   AF-A0A9D6QCG8-F1
#
_cell.length_a   1.000
_cell.length_b   1.000
_cell.length_c   1.000
_cell.angle_alpha   90.00
_cell.angle_beta   90.00
_cell.angle_gamma   90.00
#
_symmetry.space_group_name_H-M   'P 1'
#
loop_
_entity.id
_entity.type
_entity.pdbx_description
1 polymer ?
#
loop_
_entity_poly.entity_id
_entity_poly.type
_entity_poly.pdbx_seq_one_letter_code
_entity_poly.pdbx_strand_id
1 'polypeptide(L)'
;MAPAGFAEAVPDSELAAHRGGTTTISNLNDLNASVYNNTALDSVTGSNYVTDGALTGNSGFSTVIQNSGNNVLIQNATILNLQVQ
;
A
#
# COMPACT_ATOMS: atom_id res chain seq x y z
N MET A 1 26.77 0.05 -54.07
CA MET A 1 26.38 1.18 -53.20
C MET A 1 25.00 0.85 -52.64
N ALA A 2 24.92 0.25 -51.45
CA ALA A 2 23.63 -0.01 -50.78
C ALA A 2 23.14 1.30 -50.12
N PRO A 3 21.82 1.53 -50.02
CA PRO A 3 21.30 2.79 -49.50
C PRO A 3 21.65 2.92 -48.02
N ALA A 4 21.81 4.17 -47.55
CA ALA A 4 22.00 4.50 -46.14
C ALA A 4 20.72 4.17 -45.36
N GLY A 5 20.50 2.87 -45.14
CA GLY A 5 19.50 2.34 -44.23
C GLY A 5 19.96 2.60 -42.80
N PHE A 6 18.97 2.80 -41.94
CA PHE A 6 19.09 3.00 -40.50
C PHE A 6 20.25 2.21 -39.85
N ALA A 7 20.86 2.80 -38.82
CA ALA A 7 21.94 2.17 -38.05
C ALA A 7 21.59 0.74 -37.62
N GLU A 8 22.62 -0.06 -37.34
CA GLU A 8 22.50 -1.45 -36.91
C GLU A 8 21.42 -1.60 -35.81
N ALA A 9 20.50 -2.55 -36.02
CA ALA A 9 19.43 -2.79 -35.08
C ALA A 9 20.03 -3.25 -33.75
N VAL A 10 19.58 -2.62 -32.65
CA VAL A 10 20.03 -2.96 -31.29
C VAL A 10 19.75 -4.45 -31.04
N PRO A 11 20.74 -5.23 -30.57
CA PRO A 11 20.57 -6.66 -30.34
C PRO A 11 19.51 -6.92 -29.26
N ASP A 12 18.78 -8.03 -29.39
CA ASP A 12 17.67 -8.38 -28.50
C ASP A 12 18.08 -8.44 -27.02
N SER A 13 19.32 -8.82 -26.73
CA SER A 13 19.91 -8.85 -25.39
C SER A 13 20.07 -7.46 -24.77
N GLU A 14 20.46 -6.47 -25.58
CA GLU A 14 20.59 -5.07 -25.17
C GLU A 14 19.21 -4.41 -25.06
N LEU A 15 18.33 -4.69 -26.02
CA LEU A 15 16.93 -4.26 -25.94
C LEU A 15 16.20 -4.91 -24.74
N ALA A 16 16.55 -6.12 -24.30
CA ALA A 16 15.99 -6.74 -23.10
C ALA A 16 16.43 -6.06 -21.79
N ALA A 17 17.63 -5.47 -21.76
CA ALA A 17 18.09 -4.66 -20.62
C ALA A 17 17.43 -3.26 -20.58
N HIS A 18 17.00 -2.73 -21.74
CA HIS A 18 16.38 -1.41 -21.86
C HIS A 18 14.85 -1.41 -21.96
N ARG A 19 14.24 -2.52 -22.39
CA ARG A 19 12.81 -2.78 -22.23
C ARG A 19 12.61 -2.94 -20.74
N GLY A 20 12.23 -1.84 -20.06
CA GLY A 20 11.91 -1.82 -18.64
C GLY A 20 11.03 -3.01 -18.32
N GLY A 21 11.69 -4.10 -17.89
CA GLY A 21 11.13 -5.44 -17.99
C GLY A 21 9.79 -5.40 -17.34
N THR A 22 8.75 -5.91 -18.01
CA THR A 22 7.37 -5.91 -17.53
C THR A 22 7.36 -6.41 -16.10
N THR A 23 7.50 -5.49 -15.17
CA THR A 23 7.51 -5.76 -13.75
C THR A 23 6.04 -5.73 -13.44
N THR A 24 5.39 -6.88 -13.61
CA THR A 24 4.02 -7.04 -13.15
C THR A 24 4.07 -7.03 -11.63
N ILE A 25 4.05 -5.83 -11.03
CA ILE A 25 3.94 -5.68 -9.59
C ILE A 25 2.47 -5.93 -9.25
N SER A 26 2.18 -7.12 -8.72
CA SER A 26 0.86 -7.43 -8.17
C SER A 26 0.80 -6.99 -6.73
N ASN A 27 0.01 -5.95 -6.47
CA ASN A 27 -0.22 -5.38 -5.15
C ASN A 27 -1.62 -5.78 -4.70
N LEU A 28 -1.75 -6.84 -3.91
CA LEU A 28 -3.05 -7.31 -3.43
C LEU A 28 -3.14 -7.21 -1.91
N ASN A 29 -4.08 -6.39 -1.45
CA ASN A 29 -4.56 -6.41 -0.06
C ASN A 29 -5.85 -7.21 -0.02
N ASP A 30 -5.75 -8.48 0.36
CA ASP A 30 -6.91 -9.35 0.56
C ASP A 30 -7.31 -9.34 2.05
N LEU A 31 -8.30 -8.51 2.38
CA LEU A 31 -8.75 -8.29 3.76
C LEU A 31 -10.15 -8.88 3.94
N ASN A 32 -10.19 -10.11 4.44
CA ASN A 32 -11.42 -10.81 4.78
C ASN A 32 -11.54 -10.92 6.29
N ALA A 33 -12.62 -10.41 6.85
CA ALA A 33 -12.97 -10.67 8.21
C ALA A 33 -14.46 -10.52 8.44
N SER A 34 -14.92 -11.11 9.53
CA SER A 34 -16.31 -11.01 9.95
C SER A 34 -16.38 -11.02 11.46
N VAL A 35 -17.38 -10.32 11.98
CA VAL A 35 -17.67 -10.30 13.41
C VAL A 35 -19.04 -10.94 13.57
N TYR A 36 -19.07 -12.23 13.94
CA TYR A 36 -20.32 -12.98 14.09
C TYR A 36 -20.59 -13.34 15.54
N ASN A 37 -21.88 -13.47 15.88
CA ASN A 37 -22.37 -13.91 17.18
C ASN A 37 -21.85 -13.08 18.37
N ASN A 38 -21.65 -11.78 18.19
CA ASN A 38 -21.18 -10.93 19.27
C ASN A 38 -22.35 -10.36 20.06
N THR A 39 -22.25 -10.47 21.37
CA THR A 39 -23.19 -9.89 22.33
C THR A 39 -22.37 -9.01 23.27
N ALA A 40 -22.71 -7.74 23.38
CA ALA A 40 -22.14 -6.82 24.36
C ALA A 40 -23.25 -6.36 25.30
N LEU A 41 -23.15 -6.71 26.58
CA LEU A 41 -24.09 -6.32 27.64
C LEU A 41 -23.31 -5.62 28.76
N ASP A 42 -23.96 -4.67 29.42
CA ASP A 42 -23.37 -3.85 30.50
C ASP A 42 -22.03 -3.18 30.13
N SER A 43 -21.83 -2.88 28.85
CA SER A 43 -20.54 -2.37 28.40
C SER A 43 -20.44 -0.86 28.54
N VAL A 44 -19.46 -0.43 29.34
CA VAL A 44 -19.01 0.96 29.41
C VAL A 44 -17.85 1.12 28.44
N THR A 45 -18.07 1.87 27.37
CA THR A 45 -17.02 2.19 26.39
C THR A 45 -16.24 3.43 26.80
N GLY A 46 -14.96 3.45 26.45
CA GLY A 46 -14.08 4.58 26.72
C GLY A 46 -14.19 5.69 25.67
N SER A 47 -13.49 6.79 25.91
CA SER A 47 -13.25 7.75 24.84
C SER A 47 -12.03 7.36 24.02
N ASN A 48 -12.02 7.75 22.76
CA ASN A 48 -10.83 7.58 21.95
C ASN A 48 -10.29 8.93 21.44
N TYR A 49 -9.27 9.43 22.12
CA TYR A 49 -8.75 10.78 21.91
C TYR A 49 -7.35 10.76 21.32
N VAL A 50 -7.24 11.31 20.11
CA VAL A 50 -6.00 11.85 19.56
C VAL A 50 -6.06 13.35 19.80
N THR A 51 -5.29 13.84 20.77
CA THR A 51 -5.39 15.23 21.25
C THR A 51 -4.38 16.14 20.58
N ASP A 52 -4.42 17.43 20.93
CA ASP A 52 -3.47 18.43 20.45
C ASP A 52 -2.03 17.95 20.57
N GLY A 53 -1.25 18.09 19.49
CA GLY A 53 0.13 17.64 19.44
C GLY A 53 0.34 16.17 19.11
N ALA A 54 -0.70 15.33 19.10
CA ALA A 54 -0.53 13.87 19.01
C ALA A 54 0.12 13.37 17.72
N LEU A 55 0.10 14.18 16.66
CA LEU A 55 0.79 13.91 15.39
C LEU A 55 1.67 15.08 14.93
N THR A 56 1.98 16.02 15.82
CA THR A 56 2.86 17.15 15.48
C THR A 56 4.27 16.63 15.20
N GLY A 57 4.87 17.10 14.10
CA GLY A 57 6.18 16.62 13.65
C GLY A 57 6.15 15.26 12.95
N ASN A 58 4.96 14.69 12.72
CA ASN A 58 4.85 13.46 11.95
C ASN A 58 5.29 13.68 10.50
N SER A 59 6.16 12.81 10.00
CA SER A 59 6.69 12.86 8.64
C SER A 59 6.75 11.46 8.06
N GLY A 60 6.40 11.32 6.78
CA GLY A 60 6.24 10.01 6.14
C GLY A 60 4.79 9.56 6.18
N PHE A 61 4.55 8.28 6.47
CA PHE A 61 3.21 7.69 6.48
C PHE A 61 2.79 7.32 7.90
N SER A 62 1.54 7.58 8.27
CA SER A 62 1.00 7.15 9.55
C SER A 62 -0.46 6.79 9.43
N THR A 63 -0.83 5.69 10.08
CA THR A 63 -2.20 5.27 10.25
C THR A 63 -2.53 5.32 11.73
N VAL A 64 -3.58 6.05 12.09
CA VAL A 64 -4.12 6.05 13.45
C VAL A 64 -5.51 5.49 13.40
N ILE A 65 -5.77 4.46 14.20
CA ILE A 65 -7.08 3.83 14.28
C ILE A 65 -7.54 3.85 15.72
N GLN A 66 -8.63 4.57 15.92
CA GLN A 66 -9.22 4.80 17.21
C GLN A 66 -10.59 4.13 17.28
N ASN A 67 -10.69 3.05 18.06
CA ASN A 67 -11.97 2.48 18.43
C ASN A 67 -12.07 2.27 19.94
N SER A 68 -13.21 2.63 20.52
CA SER A 68 -13.51 2.40 21.95
C SER A 68 -14.73 1.52 22.17
N GLY A 69 -15.28 0.96 21.10
CA GLY A 69 -16.48 0.14 21.10
C GLY A 69 -16.19 -1.35 21.22
N ASN A 70 -17.23 -2.12 21.50
CA ASN A 70 -17.17 -3.58 21.43
C ASN A 70 -17.49 -4.06 20.02
N ASN A 71 -17.14 -5.31 19.72
CA ASN A 71 -17.49 -5.98 18.46
C ASN A 71 -16.86 -5.28 17.24
N VAL A 72 -15.69 -4.69 17.43
CA VAL A 72 -15.03 -3.93 16.38
C VAL A 72 -14.01 -4.79 15.68
N LEU A 73 -14.18 -4.85 14.37
CA LEU A 73 -13.22 -5.40 13.44
C LEU A 73 -12.59 -4.24 12.68
N ILE A 74 -11.27 -4.17 12.77
CA ILE A 74 -10.47 -3.18 12.04
C ILE A 74 -9.63 -3.92 11.00
N GLN A 75 -9.79 -3.52 9.74
CA GLN A 75 -9.00 -4.00 8.62
C GLN A 75 -8.29 -2.80 8.00
N ASN A 76 -6.98 -2.69 8.23
CA ASN A 76 -6.13 -1.69 7.58
C ASN A 76 -4.97 -2.38 6.88
N ALA A 77 -4.75 -2.01 5.63
CA ALA A 77 -3.55 -2.41 4.90
C ALA A 77 -3.08 -1.24 4.03
N THR A 78 -1.78 -1.02 4.03
CA THR A 78 -1.12 -0.01 3.20
C THR A 78 -0.05 -0.72 2.39
N ILE A 79 -0.12 -0.59 1.06
CA ILE A 79 0.96 -1.04 0.17
C ILE A 79 1.70 0.20 -0.31
N LEU A 80 3.02 0.23 -0.08
CA LEU A 80 3.90 1.29 -0.52
C LEU A 80 4.91 0.73 -1.52
N ASN A 81 4.79 1.18 -2.77
CA ASN A 81 5.76 0.89 -3.83
C ASN A 81 6.66 2.11 -4.01
N LEU A 82 7.96 1.95 -3.79
CA LEU A 82 8.94 3.02 -3.91
C LEU A 82 9.97 2.68 -4.98
N GLN A 83 10.19 3.61 -5.89
CA GLN A 83 11.34 3.63 -6.78
C GLN A 83 12.09 4.94 -6.55
N VAL A 84 13.31 4.84 -6.03
CA VAL A 84 14.21 5.97 -5.81
C VAL A 84 15.29 5.98 -6.91
N GLN A 85 15.67 7.18 -7.33
CA GLN A 85 16.65 7.43 -8.41
C GLN A 85 18.09 7.33 -7.89
#